data_AF-A0A836XCN7-F1
#
_entry.id   AF-A0A836XCN7-F1
#
_cell.length_a   1.000
_cell.length_b   1.000
_cell.length_c   1.000
_cell.angle_alpha   90.00
_cell.angle_beta   90.00
_cell.angle_gamma   90.00
#
_symmetry.space_group_name_H-M   'P 1'
#
loop_
_entity.id
_entity.type
_entity.pdbx_description
1 polymer ?
#
loop_
_entity_poly.entity_id
_entity_poly.type
_entity_poly.pdbx_seq_one_letter_code
_entity_poly.pdbx_strand_id
1 'polypeptide(L)'
;MQRLEGEYAQAYYAGIVWERHAKSRLNRSYPGSGFDAFDELSRALALFDKAHELSPPEDDDAILHWNACARVIDVNKLEARPDEEPSVQSE
;
A
#
# COMPACT_ATOMS: atom_id res chain seq x y z
N MET A 1 8.35 -9.49 27.19
CA MET A 1 7.55 -8.57 26.36
C MET A 1 8.42 -8.13 25.18
N GLN A 2 8.62 -8.99 24.17
CA GLN A 2 9.52 -8.69 23.03
C GLN A 2 8.92 -9.09 21.67
N ARG A 3 7.78 -9.79 21.67
CA ARG A 3 7.16 -10.28 20.44
C ARG A 3 6.41 -9.17 19.69
N LEU A 4 5.80 -8.25 20.44
CA LEU A 4 5.05 -7.11 19.87
C LEU A 4 5.98 -6.20 19.05
N GLU A 5 7.19 -5.91 19.54
CA GLU A 5 8.19 -5.09 18.81
C GLU A 5 8.55 -5.71 17.46
N GLY A 6 8.73 -7.04 17.41
CA GLY A 6 9.09 -7.74 16.18
C GLY A 6 7.98 -7.74 15.13
N GLU A 7 6.75 -8.03 15.55
CA GLU A 7 5.61 -8.09 14.62
C GLU A 7 5.17 -6.69 14.17
N TYR A 8 5.18 -5.70 15.07
CA TYR A 8 4.97 -4.29 14.75
C TYR A 8 6.02 -3.80 13.76
N ALA A 9 7.31 -3.92 14.10
CA ALA A 9 8.38 -3.42 13.26
C ALA A 9 8.38 -4.11 11.88
N GLN A 10 8.12 -5.42 11.83
CA GLN A 10 8.01 -6.14 10.56
C GLN A 10 6.88 -5.58 9.69
N ALA A 11 5.69 -5.37 10.25
CA ALA A 11 4.57 -4.80 9.51
C ALA A 11 4.87 -3.35 9.07
N TYR A 12 5.32 -2.52 10.00
CA TYR A 12 5.62 -1.10 9.78
C TYR A 12 6.68 -0.89 8.69
N TYR A 13 7.85 -1.52 8.81
CA TYR A 13 8.92 -1.34 7.84
C TYR A 13 8.61 -2.00 6.49
N ALA A 14 7.87 -3.11 6.47
CA ALA A 14 7.38 -3.67 5.22
C ALA A 14 6.42 -2.70 4.50
N GLY A 15 5.55 -2.01 5.25
CA GLY A 15 4.68 -0.95 4.72
C GLY A 15 5.48 0.17 4.06
N ILE A 16 6.52 0.67 4.73
CA ILE A 16 7.42 1.70 4.18
C ILE A 16 8.09 1.26 2.88
N VAL A 17 8.50 -0.01 2.78
CA VAL A 17 9.09 -0.54 1.54
C VAL A 17 8.08 -0.45 0.39
N TRP A 18 6.86 -0.95 0.58
CA TRP A 18 5.82 -0.89 -0.44
C TRP A 18 5.43 0.55 -0.81
N GLU A 19 5.32 1.45 0.17
CA GLU A 19 5.08 2.88 -0.07
C GLU A 19 6.17 3.49 -0.99
N ARG A 20 7.44 3.18 -0.74
CA ARG A 20 8.56 3.65 -1.56
C ARG A 20 8.55 3.07 -2.97
N HIS A 21 8.19 1.79 -3.10
CA HIS A 21 8.01 1.15 -4.40
C HIS A 21 6.93 1.87 -5.20
N ALA A 22 5.76 2.12 -4.61
CA ALA A 22 4.65 2.79 -5.29
C ALA A 22 5.04 4.21 -5.75
N LYS A 23 5.71 4.98 -4.88
CA LYS A 23 6.25 6.30 -5.25
C LYS A 23 7.24 6.22 -6.42
N SER A 24 8.06 5.17 -6.47
CA SER A 24 8.96 4.93 -7.62
C SER A 24 8.19 4.65 -8.90
N ARG A 25 7.10 3.87 -8.85
CA ARG A 25 6.21 3.63 -10.01
C ARG A 25 5.60 4.93 -10.53
N LEU A 26 5.03 5.72 -9.62
CA LEU A 26 4.44 7.02 -9.96
C LEU A 26 5.47 7.98 -10.57
N ASN A 27 6.70 7.99 -10.06
CA ASN A 27 7.76 8.85 -10.61
C ASN A 27 8.26 8.40 -12.01
N ARG A 28 8.16 7.10 -12.33
CA ARG A 28 8.58 6.57 -13.63
C ARG A 28 7.53 6.77 -14.73
N SER A 29 6.25 6.96 -14.37
CA SER A 29 5.15 7.33 -15.29
C SER A 29 5.04 6.49 -16.57
N TYR A 30 5.26 5.17 -16.48
CA TYR A 30 5.09 4.25 -17.62
C TYR A 30 3.61 3.83 -17.78
N PRO A 31 3.19 3.31 -18.95
CA PRO A 31 1.83 2.81 -19.13
C PRO A 31 1.44 1.76 -18.10
N GLY A 32 0.41 2.02 -17.31
CA GLY A 32 -0.04 1.13 -16.22
C GLY A 32 0.67 1.34 -14.88
N SER A 33 1.57 2.33 -14.76
CA SER A 33 2.22 2.64 -13.48
C SER A 33 1.23 3.05 -12.38
N GLY A 34 0.05 3.57 -12.75
CA GLY A 34 -1.02 3.88 -11.81
C GLY A 34 -1.63 2.64 -11.16
N PHE A 35 -1.91 1.60 -11.95
CA PHE A 35 -2.41 0.32 -11.45
C PHE A 35 -1.37 -0.36 -10.55
N ASP A 36 -0.11 -0.41 -11.00
CA ASP A 36 0.96 -1.02 -10.21
C ASP A 36 1.20 -0.23 -8.90
N ALA A 37 1.09 1.11 -8.93
CA ALA A 37 1.15 1.94 -7.73
C ALA A 37 -0.03 1.71 -6.79
N PHE A 38 -1.24 1.52 -7.33
CA PHE A 38 -2.44 1.19 -6.53
C PHE A 38 -2.25 -0.13 -5.78
N ASP A 39 -1.76 -1.17 -6.46
CA ASP A 39 -1.53 -2.49 -5.85
C ASP A 39 -0.45 -2.42 -4.75
N GLU A 40 0.65 -1.71 -5.02
CA GLU A 40 1.72 -1.51 -4.06
C GLU A 40 1.26 -0.68 -2.85
N LEU A 41 0.47 0.39 -3.05
CA LEU A 41 -0.12 1.18 -1.94
C LEU A 41 -1.17 0.39 -1.15
N SER A 42 -1.97 -0.44 -1.81
CA SER A 42 -2.96 -1.30 -1.12
C SER A 42 -2.27 -2.28 -0.18
N ARG A 43 -1.11 -2.84 -0.57
CA ARG A 43 -0.27 -3.66 0.32
C ARG A 43 0.30 -2.85 1.47
N ALA A 44 0.77 -1.63 1.21
CA ALA A 44 1.27 -0.73 2.24
C ALA A 44 0.18 -0.42 3.28
N LEU A 45 -1.05 -0.09 2.83
CA LEU A 45 -2.20 0.18 3.69
C LEU A 45 -2.52 -1.02 4.60
N ALA A 46 -2.58 -2.24 4.06
CA ALA A 46 -2.84 -3.44 4.87
C ALA A 46 -1.75 -3.70 5.93
N LEU A 47 -0.49 -3.38 5.62
CA LEU A 47 0.62 -3.51 6.55
C LEU A 47 0.59 -2.43 7.64
N PHE A 48 0.28 -1.19 7.29
CA PHE A 48 0.13 -0.11 8.26
C PHE A 48 -1.10 -0.29 9.15
N ASP A 49 -2.19 -0.85 8.63
CA ASP A 49 -3.36 -1.21 9.43
C ASP A 49 -3.00 -2.27 10.48
N LYS A 50 -2.31 -3.34 10.06
CA LYS A 50 -1.75 -4.35 10.97
C LYS A 50 -0.77 -3.75 11.98
N ALA A 51 0.11 -2.84 11.55
CA ALA A 51 1.04 -2.16 12.45
C ALA A 51 0.28 -1.31 13.48
N HIS A 52 -0.80 -0.64 13.06
CA HIS A 52 -1.64 0.16 13.95
C HIS A 52 -2.38 -0.69 14.99
N GLU A 53 -2.86 -1.88 14.62
CA GLU A 53 -3.45 -2.83 15.58
C GLU A 53 -2.45 -3.31 16.64
N LEU A 54 -1.16 -3.33 16.30
CA LEU A 54 -0.07 -3.78 17.18
C LEU A 54 0.61 -2.62 17.94
N SER A 55 0.38 -1.37 17.53
CA SER A 55 1.05 -0.21 18.11
C SER A 55 0.53 0.10 19.52
N PRO A 56 1.41 0.58 20.42
CA PRO A 56 0.99 1.19 21.66
C PRO A 56 0.02 2.37 21.41
N PRO A 57 -0.88 2.70 22.34
CA PRO A 57 -1.84 3.81 22.17
C PRO A 57 -1.22 5.20 21.96
N GLU A 58 0.08 5.36 22.22
CA GLU A 58 0.82 6.62 22.07
C GLU A 58 1.61 6.70 20.75
N ASP A 59 1.57 5.64 19.92
CA ASP A 59 2.27 5.55 18.64
C ASP A 59 1.27 5.67 17.48
N ASP A 60 1.21 6.87 16.90
CA ASP A 60 0.37 7.20 15.74
C ASP A 60 1.12 7.03 14.41
N ASP A 61 2.38 6.58 14.39
CA ASP A 61 3.19 6.59 13.16
C ASP A 61 2.57 5.71 12.07
N ALA A 62 2.07 4.52 12.43
CA ALA A 62 1.43 3.61 11.49
C ALA A 62 0.19 4.22 10.83
N ILE A 63 -0.70 4.87 11.60
CA ILE A 63 -1.92 5.47 11.07
C ILE A 63 -1.61 6.74 10.25
N LEU A 64 -0.56 7.49 10.59
CA LEU A 64 -0.11 8.63 9.79
C LEU A 64 0.40 8.17 8.42
N HIS A 65 1.17 7.08 8.36
CA HIS A 65 1.62 6.47 7.11
C HIS A 65 0.45 5.91 6.29
N TRP A 66 -0.53 5.27 6.93
CA TRP A 66 -1.76 4.84 6.28
C TRP A 66 -2.49 6.00 5.61
N ASN A 67 -2.72 7.10 6.35
CA ASN A 67 -3.37 8.31 5.84
C ASN A 67 -2.59 8.96 4.69
N ALA A 68 -1.26 8.92 4.75
CA ALA A 68 -0.42 9.38 3.64
C ALA A 68 -0.63 8.53 2.39
N CYS A 69 -0.63 7.19 2.51
CA CYS A 69 -0.88 6.29 1.40
C CYS A 69 -2.27 6.47 0.80
N ALA A 70 -3.31 6.57 1.64
CA ALA A 70 -4.69 6.80 1.20
C ALA A 70 -4.82 8.12 0.41
N ARG A 71 -4.22 9.22 0.91
CA ARG A 71 -4.18 10.49 0.16
C ARG A 71 -3.48 10.37 -1.19
N VAL A 72 -2.43 9.56 -1.31
CA VAL A 72 -1.74 9.35 -2.60
C VAL A 72 -2.69 8.66 -3.58
N ILE A 73 -3.44 7.65 -3.15
CA ILE A 73 -4.46 6.98 -3.97
C ILE A 73 -5.51 8.00 -4.43
N ASP A 74 -6.10 8.75 -3.50
CA ASP A 74 -7.19 9.69 -3.80
C ASP A 74 -6.75 10.82 -4.74
N VAL A 75 -5.60 11.45 -4.44
CA VAL A 75 -5.10 12.61 -5.21
C VAL A 75 -4.72 12.22 -6.63
N ASN A 76 -4.13 11.03 -6.82
CA ASN A 76 -3.71 10.56 -8.14
C ASN A 76 -4.81 9.76 -8.85
N LYS A 77 -5.98 9.58 -8.22
CA LYS A 77 -7.10 8.77 -8.72
C LYS A 77 -6.65 7.37 -9.14
N LEU A 78 -5.82 6.75 -8.29
CA LEU A 78 -5.32 5.42 -8.55
C LEU A 78 -6.43 4.40 -8.36
N GLU A 79 -6.46 3.39 -9.21
CA GLU A 79 -7.47 2.35 -9.20
C GLU A 79 -6.82 0.99 -9.48
N ALA A 80 -7.53 -0.08 -9.12
CA ALA A 80 -7.11 -1.44 -9.44
C ALA A 80 -7.13 -1.66 -10.95
N ARG A 81 -6.27 -2.57 -11.43
CA ARG A 81 -6.33 -3.00 -12.82
C ARG A 81 -7.68 -3.67 -13.07
N PRO A 82 -8.41 -3.32 -14.14
CA PRO A 82 -9.63 -4.03 -14.51
C PRO A 82 -9.30 -5.49 -14.79
N ASP A 83 -10.11 -6.41 -14.29
CA ASP A 83 -10.00 -7.83 -14.63
C ASP A 83 -10.21 -7.97 -16.14
N GLU A 84 -9.24 -8.56 -16.84
CA GLU A 84 -9.44 -8.95 -18.24
C GLU A 84 -10.48 -10.09 -18.25
N GLU A 85 -11.73 -9.78 -18.59
CA GLU A 85 -12.68 -10.83 -18.94
C GLU A 85 -12.07 -11.63 -20.10
N PRO A 86 -11.95 -12.97 -20.00
CA PRO A 86 -11.42 -13.76 -21.09
C PRO A 86 -12.33 -13.56 -22.30
N SER A 87 -11.79 -12.91 -23.33
CA SER A 87 -12.48 -12.69 -24.61
C SER A 87 -13.09 -14.01 -25.07
N VAL A 88 -14.41 -14.12 -25.01
CA VAL A 88 -15.14 -15.21 -25.62
C VAL A 88 -14.91 -15.09 -27.13
N GLN A 89 -13.96 -15.87 -27.64
CA GLN A 89 -13.75 -16.03 -29.07
C GLN A 89 -15.05 -16.61 -29.63
N SER A 90 -15.83 -15.77 -30.31
CA SER A 90 -16.95 -16.23 -31.12
C SER A 90 -16.37 -16.58 -32.50
N GLU A 91 -16.36 -17.88 -32.80
CA GLU A 91 -16.13 -18.43 -34.15
C GLU A 91 -17.26 -18.08 -35.11
#